data_AF-A0A183IA78-F1
#
_entry.id   AF-A0A183IA78-F1
#
_cell.length_a   1.000
_cell.length_b   1.000
_cell.length_c   1.000
_cell.angle_alpha   90.00
_cell.angle_beta   90.00
_cell.angle_gamma   90.00
#
_symmetry.space_group_name_H-M   'P 1'
#
loop_
_entity.id
_entity.type
_entity.pdbx_description
1 polymer ?
#
loop_
_entity_poly.entity_id
_entity_poly.type
_entity_poly.pdbx_seq_one_letter_code
_entity_poly.pdbx_strand_id
1 'polypeptide(L)'
;MRTLRLFYSNHECTCGQLVIANHESQYKILHFHNGGLDKLAQIFEQWSALRVKSQRNPEVPSNKLSVQFSVVNPQLKKLEQHPEDELYDKVTWDYWRSCTSQDRFDDDIIRKVFFGIK
;
A
#
# COMPACT_ATOMS: atom_id res chain seq x y z
N MET A 1 2.93 8.31 2.97
CA MET A 1 3.54 7.21 2.20
C MET A 1 3.38 5.92 3.01
N ARG A 2 2.81 4.86 2.45
CA ARG A 2 2.72 3.57 3.18
C ARG A 2 4.03 2.83 2.98
N THR A 3 4.59 2.29 4.05
CA THR A 3 5.88 1.59 4.03
C THR A 3 5.66 0.14 4.46
N LEU A 4 6.34 -0.77 3.80
CA LEU A 4 6.29 -2.20 4.11
C LEU A 4 7.72 -2.68 4.36
N ARG A 5 7.98 -3.30 5.52
CA ARG A 5 9.30 -3.78 5.93
C ARG A 5 9.23 -5.23 6.34
N LEU A 6 10.18 -6.03 5.88
CA LEU A 6 10.37 -7.41 6.29
C LEU A 6 11.61 -7.48 7.17
N PHE A 7 11.49 -8.22 8.27
CA PHE A 7 12.59 -8.56 9.16
C PHE A 7 12.65 -10.07 9.27
N TYR A 8 13.77 -10.68 8.92
CA TYR A 8 13.97 -12.12 9.01
C TYR A 8 14.55 -12.50 10.37
N SER A 9 13.99 -13.54 10.97
CA SER A 9 14.45 -14.07 12.26
C SER A 9 15.44 -15.23 12.11
N ASN A 10 15.60 -15.77 10.90
CA ASN A 10 16.54 -16.84 10.58
C ASN A 10 17.38 -16.49 9.34
N HIS A 11 18.54 -17.17 9.22
CA HIS A 11 19.45 -16.99 8.09
C HIS A 11 18.91 -17.53 6.76
N GLU A 12 17.90 -18.41 6.81
CA GLU A 12 17.21 -18.94 5.62
C GLU A 12 16.16 -17.96 5.07
N CYS A 13 15.91 -16.84 5.77
CA CYS A 13 14.96 -15.80 5.41
C CYS A 13 13.53 -16.30 5.18
N THR A 14 13.10 -17.35 5.88
CA THR A 14 11.76 -17.94 5.73
C THR A 14 10.78 -17.44 6.79
N CYS A 15 11.26 -17.13 7.99
CA CYS A 15 10.45 -16.71 9.13
C CYS A 15 10.84 -15.31 9.62
N GLY A 16 9.93 -14.64 10.33
CA GLY A 16 10.18 -13.30 10.87
C GLY A 16 8.93 -12.42 10.94
N GLN A 17 9.09 -11.14 10.62
CA GLN A 17 8.05 -10.12 10.79
C GLN A 17 7.84 -9.32 9.50
N LEU A 18 6.57 -9.07 9.17
CA LEU A 18 6.14 -8.13 8.17
C LEU A 18 5.50 -6.93 8.86
N VAL A 19 6.10 -5.75 8.70
CA VAL A 19 5.66 -4.49 9.28
C VAL A 19 5.07 -3.60 8.20
N ILE A 20 3.81 -3.22 8.39
CA ILE A 20 3.08 -2.31 7.51
C ILE A 20 2.82 -1.03 8.27
N ALA A 21 3.37 0.07 7.78
CA ALA A 21 3.20 1.40 8.36
C ALA A 21 2.34 2.28 7.42
N ASN A 22 1.35 2.97 7.99
CA ASN A 22 0.56 3.95 7.26
C ASN A 22 1.12 5.39 7.44
N HIS A 23 0.46 6.37 6.82
CA HIS A 23 0.87 7.79 6.91
C HIS A 23 0.47 8.46 8.24
N GLU A 24 -0.43 7.84 8.99
CA GLU A 24 -0.90 8.30 10.30
C GLU A 24 -0.10 7.66 11.45
N SER A 25 1.07 7.08 11.14
CA SER A 25 1.94 6.38 12.10
C SER A 25 1.29 5.18 12.81
N GLN A 26 0.29 4.55 12.19
CA GLN A 26 -0.25 3.27 12.65
C GLN A 26 0.55 2.12 12.03
N TYR A 27 0.77 1.08 12.84
CA TYR A 27 1.56 -0.09 12.45
C TYR A 27 0.73 -1.36 12.58
N LYS A 28 0.85 -2.24 11.58
CA LYS A 28 0.43 -3.63 11.67
C LYS A 28 1.65 -4.51 11.53
N ILE A 29 1.84 -5.41 12.50
CA ILE A 29 2.97 -6.35 12.53
C ILE A 29 2.38 -7.75 12.40
N LEU A 30 2.80 -8.47 11.37
CA LEU A 30 2.43 -9.85 11.11
C LEU A 30 3.63 -10.75 11.38
N HIS A 31 3.45 -11.75 12.24
CA HIS A 31 4.50 -12.67 12.64
C HIS A 31 4.39 -13.98 11.86
N PHE A 32 5.51 -14.39 11.26
CA PHE A 32 5.65 -15.61 10.49
C PHE A 32 6.60 -16.53 11.23
N HIS A 33 6.06 -17.47 12.02
CA HIS A 33 6.88 -18.39 12.80
C HIS A 33 7.31 -19.63 12.01
N ASN A 34 6.50 -20.05 11.04
CA ASN A 34 6.65 -21.36 10.36
C ASN A 34 7.02 -21.24 8.88
N GLY A 35 7.65 -20.14 8.47
CA GLY A 35 8.01 -19.89 7.06
C GLY A 35 7.02 -19.01 6.28
N GLY A 36 7.26 -18.83 4.99
CA GLY A 36 6.35 -18.13 4.05
C GLY A 36 6.63 -16.64 3.87
N LEU A 37 7.48 -16.05 4.71
CA LEU A 37 7.89 -14.65 4.59
C LEU A 37 8.77 -14.43 3.35
N ASP A 38 9.56 -15.44 2.96
CA ASP A 38 10.34 -15.51 1.74
C ASP A 38 9.47 -15.41 0.48
N LYS A 39 8.35 -16.13 0.44
CA LYS A 39 7.41 -16.12 -0.69
C LYS A 39 6.76 -14.74 -0.85
N LEU A 40 6.36 -14.14 0.27
CA LEU A 40 5.83 -12.78 0.27
C LEU A 40 6.89 -11.78 -0.20
N ALA A 41 8.13 -11.93 0.24
CA ALA A 41 9.23 -11.10 -0.25
C ALA A 41 9.38 -11.19 -1.78
N GLN A 42 9.36 -12.40 -2.35
CA GLN A 42 9.42 -12.60 -3.80
C GLN A 42 8.27 -11.93 -4.55
N ILE A 43 7.04 -12.09 -4.06
CA ILE A 43 5.86 -11.44 -4.65
C ILE A 43 5.98 -9.92 -4.58
N PHE A 44 6.41 -9.39 -3.43
CA PHE A 44 6.59 -7.95 -3.25
C PHE A 44 7.69 -7.37 -4.15
N GLU A 45 8.74 -8.14 -4.46
CA GLU A 45 9.74 -7.74 -5.44
C GLU A 45 9.21 -7.68 -6.87
N GLN A 46 8.21 -8.50 -7.20
CA GLN A 46 7.60 -8.54 -8.55
C GLN A 46 6.54 -7.44 -8.73
N TRP A 47 5.93 -6.95 -7.65
CA TRP A 47 4.87 -5.96 -7.73
C TRP A 47 5.39 -4.55 -8.04
N SER A 48 5.03 -4.05 -9.24
CA SER A 48 5.39 -2.71 -9.73
C SER A 48 4.85 -1.56 -8.86
N ALA A 49 3.78 -1.79 -8.10
CA ALA A 49 3.21 -0.85 -7.12
C ALA A 49 4.09 -0.68 -5.87
N LEU A 50 5.03 -1.60 -5.61
CA LEU A 50 5.97 -1.54 -4.51
C LEU A 50 7.32 -1.04 -5.03
N ARG A 51 7.40 0.26 -5.34
CA ARG A 51 8.62 0.87 -5.89
C ARG A 51 9.50 1.39 -4.76
N VAL A 52 10.80 1.13 -4.90
CA VAL A 52 11.92 1.42 -3.99
C VAL A 52 12.23 0.22 -3.07
N LYS A 53 13.08 -0.69 -3.57
CA LYS A 53 14.07 -1.33 -2.70
C LYS A 53 14.93 -0.18 -2.17
N SER A 54 14.97 0.04 -0.85
CA SER A 54 15.83 1.07 -0.25
C SER A 54 17.22 1.02 -0.88
N GLN A 55 17.76 2.19 -1.24
CA GLN A 55 19.16 2.32 -1.67
C GLN A 55 20.03 1.57 -0.66
N ARG A 56 20.77 0.59 -1.15
CA ARG A 56 21.85 -0.05 -0.42
C ARG A 56 22.87 1.06 -0.19
N ASN A 57 22.99 1.56 1.05
CA ASN A 57 24.19 2.32 1.40
C ASN A 57 25.36 1.34 1.30
N PRO A 58 26.34 1.57 0.40
CA PRO A 58 27.44 0.63 0.18
C PRO A 58 28.38 0.51 1.40
N GLU A 59 28.23 1.39 2.40
CA GLU A 59 29.09 1.49 3.59
C GLU A 59 28.56 0.71 4.81
N VAL A 60 27.39 0.08 4.73
CA VAL A 60 26.82 -0.73 5.83
C VAL A 60 26.82 -2.20 5.41
N PRO A 61 27.43 -3.13 6.18
CA PRO A 61 27.44 -4.54 5.82
C PRO A 61 26.00 -5.01 5.58
N SER A 62 25.79 -5.60 4.41
CA SER A 62 24.48 -6.04 3.91
C SER A 62 23.79 -6.92 4.95
N ASN A 63 22.88 -6.35 5.73
CA ASN A 63 22.05 -7.14 6.61
C ASN A 63 20.96 -7.78 5.74
N LYS A 64 21.23 -8.99 5.21
CA LYS A 64 20.26 -9.83 4.47
C LYS A 64 18.96 -10.04 5.25
N LEU A 65 18.97 -9.76 6.56
CA LEU A 65 17.87 -9.95 7.49
C LEU A 65 16.80 -8.85 7.45
N SER A 66 16.93 -7.79 6.63
CA SER A 66 15.88 -6.78 6.52
C SER A 66 15.69 -6.24 5.11
N VAL A 67 14.44 -6.19 4.64
CA VAL A 67 14.06 -5.67 3.32
C VAL A 67 12.98 -4.61 3.48
N GLN A 68 13.13 -3.46 2.83
CA GLN A 68 12.13 -2.39 2.83
C GLN A 68 11.57 -2.16 1.44
N PHE A 69 10.25 -2.06 1.38
CA PHE A 69 9.43 -1.68 0.24
C PHE A 69 8.65 -0.41 0.56
N SER A 70 8.37 0.34 -0.49
CA SER A 70 7.56 1.55 -0.42
C SER A 70 6.36 1.39 -1.34
N VAL A 71 5.17 1.57 -0.79
CA VAL A 71 3.94 1.50 -1.58
C VAL A 71 3.80 2.82 -2.33
N VAL A 72 3.98 2.77 -3.64
CA VAL A 72 3.69 3.88 -4.52
C VAL A 72 2.21 3.80 -4.86
N ASN A 73 1.51 4.94 -4.83
CA ASN A 73 0.21 5.01 -5.47
C ASN A 73 0.46 4.97 -6.98
N PRO A 74 0.17 3.87 -7.69
CA PRO A 74 0.46 3.80 -9.10
C PRO A 74 -0.34 4.89 -9.81
N GLN A 75 0.35 5.81 -10.49
CA GLN A 75 -0.28 6.69 -11.46
C GLN A 75 -0.62 5.80 -12.65
N LEU A 76 -1.81 5.21 -12.64
CA LEU A 76 -2.30 4.31 -13.68
C LEU A 76 -2.30 5.06 -15.02
N LYS A 77 -1.86 4.40 -16.09
CA LYS A 77 -2.05 4.97 -17.44
C LYS A 77 -3.54 5.00 -17.75
N LYS A 78 -3.98 5.92 -18.62
CA LYS A 78 -5.41 6.05 -18.99
C LYS A 78 -6.08 4.73 -19.41
N LEU A 79 -5.33 3.83 -20.05
CA LEU A 79 -5.84 2.52 -20.48
C LEU A 79 -6.07 1.53 -19.32
N GLU A 80 -5.42 1.76 -18.18
CA GLU A 80 -5.50 0.94 -16.97
C GLU A 80 -6.45 1.55 -15.92
N GLN A 81 -6.93 2.78 -16.17
CA GLN A 81 -7.92 3.45 -15.33
C GLN A 81 -9.31 2.88 -15.61
N HIS A 82 -10.17 2.89 -14.60
CA HIS A 82 -11.58 2.58 -14.79
C HIS A 82 -12.17 3.62 -15.77
N PRO A 83 -13.08 3.23 -16.69
CA PRO A 83 -13.70 4.19 -17.62
C PRO A 83 -14.42 5.35 -16.91
N GLU A 84 -14.78 5.16 -15.64
CA GLU A 84 -15.43 6.18 -14.81
C GLU A 84 -14.48 7.06 -13.98
N ASP A 85 -13.17 6.75 -13.88
CA ASP A 85 -12.19 7.46 -13.02
C ASP A 85 -11.98 8.95 -13.38
N GLU A 86 -12.50 9.40 -14.53
CA GLU A 86 -12.46 10.79 -14.99
C GLU A 86 -13.85 11.45 -15.08
N LEU A 87 -14.92 10.71 -14.79
CA LEU A 87 -16.30 11.19 -14.92
C LEU A 87 -16.79 11.94 -13.67
N TYR A 88 -16.08 11.80 -12.55
CA TYR A 88 -16.51 12.30 -11.26
C TYR A 88 -15.44 13.18 -10.61
N ASP A 89 -15.87 14.30 -10.05
CA ASP A 89 -15.03 15.10 -9.17
C ASP A 89 -14.84 14.40 -7.82
N LYS A 90 -13.69 14.67 -7.18
CA LYS A 90 -13.42 14.15 -5.86
C LYS A 90 -14.40 14.67 -4.84
N VAL A 91 -14.94 13.73 -4.06
CA VAL A 91 -15.80 14.02 -2.94
C VAL A 91 -15.00 14.74 -1.85
N THR A 92 -15.33 16.00 -1.62
CA THR A 92 -14.80 16.75 -0.46
C THR A 92 -15.43 16.24 0.82
N TRP A 93 -14.74 16.44 1.94
CA TRP A 93 -15.25 16.03 3.25
C TRP A 93 -16.56 16.76 3.62
N ASP A 94 -16.69 18.03 3.26
CA ASP A 94 -17.90 18.81 3.49
C ASP A 94 -19.09 18.28 2.69
N TYR A 95 -18.86 17.89 1.42
CA TYR A 95 -19.89 17.27 0.59
C TYR A 95 -20.32 15.91 1.16
N TRP A 96 -19.36 15.04 1.52
CA TRP A 96 -19.65 13.75 2.15
C TRP A 96 -20.46 13.91 3.44
N ARG A 97 -20.04 14.83 4.31
CA ARG A 97 -20.76 15.12 5.56
C ARG A 97 -22.19 15.57 5.30
N SER A 98 -22.43 16.41 4.30
CA SER A 98 -23.78 16.83 3.91
C SER A 98 -24.64 15.64 3.44
N CYS A 99 -24.10 14.74 2.62
CA CYS A 99 -24.81 13.55 2.14
C CYS A 99 -25.17 12.60 3.28
N THR A 100 -24.22 12.31 4.18
CA THR A 100 -24.45 11.46 5.36
C THR A 100 -25.47 12.07 6.33
N SER A 101 -25.49 13.39 6.48
CA SER A 101 -26.46 14.07 7.36
C SER A 101 -27.88 14.09 6.80
N GLN A 102 -28.02 13.90 5.48
CA GLN A 102 -29.30 13.89 4.77
C GLN A 102 -29.76 12.47 4.39
N ASP A 103 -29.03 11.42 4.79
CA ASP A 103 -29.25 10.01 4.42
C ASP A 103 -29.42 9.79 2.91
N ARG A 104 -28.73 10.63 2.10
CA ARG A 104 -28.75 10.52 0.64
C ARG A 104 -27.54 9.71 0.20
N PHE A 105 -27.76 8.42 -0.04
CA PHE A 105 -26.79 7.53 -0.67
C PHE A 105 -27.37 7.03 -2.00
N ASP A 106 -27.47 7.94 -2.96
CA ASP A 106 -27.82 7.56 -4.33
C ASP A 106 -26.58 7.01 -5.05
N ASP A 107 -26.80 6.22 -6.11
CA ASP A 107 -25.74 5.62 -6.93
C ASP A 107 -24.69 6.65 -7.40
N ASP A 108 -25.08 7.90 -7.64
CA ASP A 108 -24.18 8.98 -8.05
C ASP A 108 -23.12 9.30 -6.97
N ILE A 109 -23.54 9.31 -5.70
CA ILE A 109 -22.63 9.60 -4.58
C ILE A 109 -21.68 8.43 -4.38
N ILE A 110 -22.19 7.21 -4.48
CA ILE A 110 -21.38 5.99 -4.39
C ILE A 110 -20.32 5.98 -5.51
N ARG A 111 -20.73 6.22 -6.76
CA ARG A 111 -19.80 6.31 -7.90
C ARG A 111 -18.76 7.42 -7.72
N LYS A 112 -19.16 8.60 -7.24
CA LYS A 112 -18.24 9.71 -6.93
C LYS A 112 -17.20 9.36 -5.87
N VAL A 113 -17.58 8.60 -4.84
CA VAL A 113 -16.63 8.15 -3.80
C VAL A 113 -15.60 7.18 -4.36
N PHE A 114 -16.01 6.27 -5.24
CA PHE A 114 -15.11 5.27 -5.80
C PHE A 114 -14.24 5.79 -6.95
N PHE A 115 -14.79 6.66 -7.80
CA PHE A 115 -14.16 7.08 -9.07
C PHE A 115 -13.73 8.55 -9.09
N GLY A 116 -14.02 9.34 -8.05
CA GLY A 116 -13.57 10.74 -7.92
C GLY A 116 -12.12 10.87 -7.48
N ILE A 117 -11.16 10.53 -8.35
CA ILE A 117 -9.73 10.37 -7.99
C ILE A 117 -8.90 11.66 -8.20
N LYS A 118 -9.49 12.86 -8.18
CA LYS A 118 -8.73 14.14 -8.25
C LYS A 118 -8.70 14.93 -6.94
#